data_AF-A0A931ACQ4-F1
#
_entry.id   AF-A0A931ACQ4-F1
#
_cell.length_a   1.000
_cell.length_b   1.000
_cell.length_c   1.000
_cell.angle_alpha   90.00
_cell.angle_beta   90.00
_cell.angle_gamma   90.00
#
_symmetry.space_group_name_H-M   'P 1'
#
loop_
_entity.id
_entity.type
_entity.pdbx_description
1 polymer ?
#
loop_
_entity_poly.entity_id
_entity_poly.type
_entity_poly.pdbx_seq_one_letter_code
_entity_poly.pdbx_strand_id
1 'polypeptide(L)'
;MAKLPAQPGTTQMTAGNSTPLSDGSSAVVIASDATVAELGLRRWPGSSVHALEPGLMGIAPAWAMPKVITAAGIAPVEIGVWEVHEAFAAQALGVLREPSTQFKGFEIPDDRLDLNGDAVAVGHPFGASGTRYLLTLAISMRERNARYGVLGCVRGLGSRV
;
A
#
# COMPACT_ATOMS: atom_id res chain seq x y z
N MET A 1 13.35 -2.07 21.33
CA MET A 1 12.38 -3.08 20.85
C MET A 1 12.94 -4.50 20.70
N ALA A 2 14.25 -4.72 20.50
CA ALA A 2 14.85 -6.05 20.32
C ALA A 2 14.78 -7.04 21.51
N LYS A 3 14.19 -6.67 22.66
CA LYS A 3 14.03 -7.52 23.85
C LYS A 3 12.59 -7.98 24.10
N LEU A 4 11.64 -7.53 23.28
CA LEU A 4 10.25 -7.97 23.43
C LEU A 4 10.10 -9.39 22.86
N PRO A 5 9.35 -10.27 23.55
CA PRO A 5 9.13 -11.62 23.08
C PRO A 5 8.40 -11.60 21.73
N ALA A 6 8.59 -12.67 20.96
CA ALA A 6 7.79 -12.91 19.77
C ALA A 6 6.30 -13.03 20.13
N GLN A 7 5.43 -12.77 19.15
CA GLN A 7 4.00 -12.97 19.35
C GLN A 7 3.71 -14.44 19.71
N PRO A 8 2.68 -14.71 20.54
CA PRO A 8 2.30 -16.08 20.86
C PRO A 8 2.07 -16.92 19.61
N GLY A 9 2.66 -18.12 19.56
CA GLY A 9 2.49 -19.05 18.45
C GLY A 9 3.46 -18.85 17.26
N THR A 10 4.43 -17.94 17.37
CA THR A 10 5.45 -17.74 16.32
C THR A 10 6.79 -17.32 16.92
N THR A 11 7.89 -17.63 16.21
CA THR A 11 9.24 -17.16 16.51
C THR A 11 9.70 -16.04 15.59
N GLN A 12 8.94 -15.76 14.53
CA GLN A 12 9.32 -14.84 13.45
C GLN A 12 8.67 -13.45 13.60
N MET A 13 7.50 -13.38 14.23
CA MET A 13 6.78 -12.12 14.41
C MET A 13 7.12 -11.50 15.76
N THR A 14 7.58 -10.26 15.76
CA THR A 14 8.00 -9.51 16.95
C THR A 14 7.40 -8.11 16.91
N ALA A 15 7.39 -7.43 18.05
CA ALA A 15 6.96 -6.03 18.10
C ALA A 15 7.75 -5.11 17.13
N GLY A 16 9.02 -5.42 16.85
CA GLY A 16 9.86 -4.61 15.96
C GLY A 16 9.59 -4.81 14.46
N ASN A 17 8.83 -5.84 14.09
CA ASN A 17 8.46 -6.11 12.70
C ASN A 17 6.94 -6.18 12.50
N SER A 18 6.19 -5.65 13.47
CA SER A 18 4.74 -5.54 13.47
C SER A 18 4.36 -4.07 13.59
N THR A 19 3.29 -3.70 12.92
CA THR A 19 2.72 -2.36 13.10
C THR A 19 2.27 -2.14 14.54
N PRO A 20 2.66 -1.03 15.19
CA PRO A 20 2.21 -0.70 16.53
C PRO A 20 0.74 -0.27 16.52
N LEU A 21 0.06 -0.41 17.66
CA LEU A 21 -1.21 0.28 17.86
C LEU A 21 -0.95 1.79 17.90
N SER A 22 -1.73 2.55 17.14
CA SER A 22 -1.51 3.98 16.96
C SER A 22 -2.82 4.74 16.82
N ASP A 23 -2.85 5.96 17.35
CA ASP A 23 -3.94 6.90 17.18
C ASP A 23 -3.63 7.90 16.06
N GLY A 24 -4.64 8.31 15.31
CA GLY A 24 -4.46 9.30 14.26
C GLY A 24 -5.73 9.57 13.45
N SER A 25 -5.73 10.69 12.74
CA SER A 25 -6.79 11.11 11.83
C SER A 25 -6.18 11.64 10.53
N SER A 26 -6.93 11.57 9.45
CA SER A 26 -6.55 12.19 8.18
C SER A 26 -7.79 12.46 7.34
N ALA A 27 -7.66 13.35 6.37
CA ALA A 27 -8.74 13.74 5.47
C ALA A 27 -8.20 14.00 4.06
N VAL A 28 -9.03 13.77 3.05
CA VAL A 28 -8.77 14.11 1.66
C VAL A 28 -10.00 14.81 1.08
N VAL A 29 -9.77 15.73 0.14
CA VAL A 29 -10.83 16.38 -0.62
C VAL A 29 -10.84 15.75 -2.02
N ILE A 30 -12.01 15.26 -2.43
CA ILE A 30 -12.23 14.70 -3.77
C ILE A 30 -13.08 15.69 -4.55
N ALA A 31 -12.69 15.94 -5.79
CA ALA A 31 -13.38 16.85 -6.69
C ALA A 31 -13.60 16.20 -8.06
N SER A 32 -14.47 16.81 -8.87
CA SER A 32 -14.73 16.36 -10.24
C SER A 32 -13.47 16.46 -11.11
N ASP A 33 -13.40 15.66 -12.19
CA ASP A 33 -12.30 15.75 -13.17
C ASP A 33 -12.16 17.18 -13.75
N ALA A 34 -13.27 17.91 -13.92
CA ALA A 34 -13.26 19.30 -14.38
C ALA A 34 -12.58 20.24 -13.36
N THR A 35 -12.94 20.14 -12.08
CA THR A 35 -12.32 20.92 -11.00
C THR A 35 -10.86 20.55 -10.81
N VAL A 36 -10.52 19.26 -10.93
CA VAL A 36 -9.13 18.78 -10.86
C VAL A 36 -8.29 19.39 -11.98
N ALA A 37 -8.82 19.44 -13.21
CA ALA A 37 -8.14 20.04 -14.35
C ALA A 37 -7.99 21.57 -14.21
N GLU A 38 -9.07 22.26 -13.80
CA GLU A 38 -9.07 23.71 -13.55
C GLU A 38 -8.02 24.12 -12.50
N LEU A 39 -7.91 23.35 -11.42
CA LEU A 39 -7.00 23.63 -10.31
C LEU A 39 -5.61 22.99 -10.45
N GLY A 40 -5.35 22.26 -11.55
CA GLY A 40 -4.07 21.58 -11.77
C GLY A 40 -3.73 20.50 -10.71
N LEU A 41 -4.74 19.83 -10.16
CA LEU A 41 -4.59 18.81 -9.12
C LEU A 41 -4.29 17.42 -9.72
N ARG A 42 -3.82 16.49 -8.88
CA ARG A 42 -3.59 15.10 -9.30
C ARG A 42 -4.91 14.34 -9.43
N ARG A 43 -5.02 13.53 -10.50
CA ARG A 43 -6.17 12.66 -10.75
C ARG A 43 -6.04 11.32 -10.04
N TRP A 44 -7.15 10.81 -9.51
CA TRP A 44 -7.27 9.43 -9.04
C TRP A 44 -7.93 8.57 -10.12
N PRO A 45 -7.17 7.71 -10.84
CA PRO A 45 -7.72 6.98 -11.99
C PRO A 45 -8.62 5.80 -11.63
N GLY A 46 -8.55 5.28 -10.40
CA GLY A 46 -9.40 4.19 -9.93
C GLY A 46 -8.80 3.41 -8.75
N SER A 47 -9.57 2.45 -8.26
CA SER A 47 -9.18 1.52 -7.20
C SER A 47 -9.72 0.14 -7.50
N SER A 48 -9.10 -0.91 -6.96
CA SER A 48 -9.67 -2.25 -7.02
C SER A 48 -9.59 -2.94 -5.66
N VAL A 49 -10.47 -3.92 -5.48
CA VAL A 49 -10.50 -4.80 -4.32
C VAL A 49 -10.33 -6.24 -4.79
N HIS A 50 -9.57 -7.01 -4.00
CA HIS A 50 -9.44 -8.45 -4.15
C HIS A 50 -9.61 -9.10 -2.77
N ALA A 51 -10.41 -10.16 -2.74
CA ALA A 51 -10.73 -10.92 -1.54
C ALA A 51 -10.01 -12.26 -1.57
N LEU A 52 -9.47 -12.67 -0.43
CA LEU A 52 -8.94 -14.00 -0.21
C LEU A 52 -9.56 -14.59 1.04
N GLU A 53 -9.44 -15.91 1.18
CA GLU A 53 -9.80 -16.62 2.40
C GLU A 53 -9.13 -15.97 3.62
N PRO A 54 -9.77 -15.95 4.81
CA PRO A 54 -9.25 -15.25 5.98
C PRO A 54 -7.80 -15.60 6.34
N GLY A 55 -7.39 -16.86 6.17
CA GLY A 55 -6.01 -17.30 6.43
C GLY A 55 -4.95 -16.70 5.48
N LEU A 56 -5.36 -16.20 4.31
CA LEU A 56 -4.50 -15.61 3.28
C LEU A 56 -4.78 -14.12 3.05
N MET A 57 -5.68 -13.50 3.82
CA MET A 57 -6.08 -12.10 3.59
C MET A 57 -4.91 -11.11 3.57
N GLY A 58 -3.83 -11.41 4.28
CA GLY A 58 -2.63 -10.57 4.38
C GLY A 58 -1.95 -10.31 3.03
N ILE A 59 -2.10 -11.22 2.06
CA ILE A 59 -1.46 -11.08 0.74
C ILE A 59 -2.40 -10.52 -0.34
N ALA A 60 -3.65 -10.19 -0.01
CA ALA A 60 -4.62 -9.66 -0.98
C ALA A 60 -4.12 -8.46 -1.86
N PRO A 61 -3.28 -7.53 -1.37
CA PRO A 61 -2.71 -6.48 -2.22
C PRO A 61 -1.94 -7.00 -3.44
N ALA A 62 -1.35 -8.20 -3.35
CA ALA A 62 -0.65 -8.85 -4.46
C ALA A 62 -1.56 -9.12 -5.66
N TRP A 63 -2.88 -9.24 -5.48
CA TRP A 63 -3.84 -9.37 -6.57
C TRP A 63 -4.58 -8.05 -6.86
N ALA A 64 -4.82 -7.22 -5.84
CA ALA A 64 -5.52 -5.95 -6.01
C ALA A 64 -4.70 -4.91 -6.79
N MET A 65 -3.39 -4.81 -6.55
CA MET A 65 -2.53 -3.87 -7.28
C MET A 65 -2.44 -4.21 -8.78
N PRO A 66 -2.11 -5.46 -9.19
CA PRO A 66 -2.13 -5.83 -10.61
C PRO A 66 -3.46 -5.62 -11.29
N LYS A 67 -4.57 -5.90 -10.58
CA LYS A 67 -5.92 -5.69 -11.11
C LYS A 67 -6.19 -4.22 -11.45
N VAL A 68 -5.86 -3.28 -10.58
CA VAL A 68 -6.07 -1.85 -10.87
C VAL A 68 -5.08 -1.30 -11.90
N ILE A 69 -3.82 -1.73 -11.85
CA ILE A 69 -2.76 -1.32 -12.79
C ILE A 69 -3.13 -1.76 -14.21
N THR A 70 -3.54 -3.02 -14.37
CA THR A 70 -3.96 -3.59 -15.66
C THR A 70 -5.24 -2.91 -16.17
N ALA A 71 -6.24 -2.71 -15.30
CA ALA A 71 -7.48 -2.02 -15.69
C ALA A 71 -7.23 -0.56 -16.13
N ALA A 72 -6.22 0.09 -15.58
CA ALA A 72 -5.80 1.44 -15.98
C ALA A 72 -4.92 1.46 -17.24
N GLY A 73 -4.52 0.30 -17.78
CA GLY A 73 -3.65 0.21 -18.95
C GLY A 73 -2.23 0.74 -18.72
N ILE A 74 -1.74 0.71 -17.47
CA ILE A 74 -0.43 1.24 -17.08
C ILE A 74 0.58 0.08 -17.02
N ALA A 75 1.76 0.25 -17.61
CA ALA A 75 2.84 -0.72 -17.43
C ALA A 75 3.47 -0.56 -16.03
N PRO A 76 3.80 -1.66 -15.32
CA PRO A 76 4.38 -1.58 -13.97
C PRO A 76 5.64 -0.71 -13.88
N VAL A 77 6.46 -0.70 -14.95
CA VAL A 77 7.68 0.12 -15.04
C VAL A 77 7.42 1.63 -15.04
N GLU A 78 6.22 2.06 -15.44
CA GLU A 78 5.79 3.47 -15.44
C GLU A 78 5.39 3.97 -14.05
N ILE A 79 5.22 3.06 -13.09
CA ILE A 79 4.92 3.40 -11.71
C ILE A 79 6.20 3.87 -11.03
N GLY A 80 6.21 5.15 -10.64
CA GLY A 80 7.36 5.81 -10.02
C GLY A 80 7.37 5.74 -8.49
N VAL A 81 6.23 5.42 -7.87
CA VAL A 81 6.09 5.27 -6.41
C VAL A 81 5.14 4.12 -6.11
N TRP A 82 5.60 3.19 -5.26
CA TRP A 82 4.84 2.08 -4.73
C TRP A 82 4.72 2.25 -3.22
N GLU A 83 3.49 2.25 -2.71
CA GLU A 83 3.20 2.23 -1.28
C GLU A 83 2.53 0.89 -0.95
N VAL A 84 3.11 0.09 -0.07
CA VAL A 84 2.62 -1.23 0.31
C VAL A 84 2.44 -1.28 1.82
N HIS A 85 1.18 -1.32 2.25
CA HIS A 85 0.84 -1.37 3.68
C HIS A 85 1.60 -2.49 4.40
N GLU A 86 2.43 -2.09 5.35
CA GLU A 86 3.20 -2.98 6.20
C GLU A 86 2.44 -3.38 7.46
N ALA A 87 1.35 -4.16 7.37
CA ALA A 87 0.67 -4.63 8.60
C ALA A 87 1.67 -5.42 9.48
N PHE A 88 2.50 -6.22 8.81
CA PHE A 88 3.67 -6.89 9.36
C PHE A 88 4.75 -7.00 8.28
N ALA A 89 6.04 -7.02 8.66
CA ALA A 89 7.13 -7.14 7.69
C ALA A 89 7.03 -8.43 6.85
N ALA A 90 6.70 -9.57 7.48
CA ALA A 90 6.52 -10.83 6.76
C ALA A 90 5.37 -10.77 5.73
N GLN A 91 4.29 -10.04 6.05
CA GLN A 91 3.18 -9.83 5.13
C GLN A 91 3.58 -8.93 3.97
N ALA A 92 4.26 -7.81 4.25
CA ALA A 92 4.70 -6.88 3.21
C ALA A 92 5.65 -7.59 2.23
N LEU A 93 6.64 -8.32 2.75
CA LEU A 93 7.55 -9.15 1.93
C LEU A 93 6.81 -10.22 1.14
N GLY A 94 5.74 -10.82 1.69
CA GLY A 94 4.87 -11.74 0.96
C GLY A 94 4.20 -11.07 -0.24
N VAL A 95 3.66 -9.86 -0.06
CA VAL A 95 3.10 -9.05 -1.15
C VAL A 95 4.16 -8.68 -2.18
N LEU A 96 5.36 -8.28 -1.76
CA LEU A 96 6.44 -7.81 -2.65
C LEU A 96 7.07 -8.92 -3.51
N ARG A 97 6.89 -10.19 -3.15
CA ARG A 97 7.35 -11.34 -3.95
C ARG A 97 6.44 -11.66 -5.13
N GLU A 98 5.15 -11.34 -5.01
CA GLU A 98 4.15 -11.66 -6.02
C GLU A 98 4.24 -10.85 -7.33
N PRO A 99 4.66 -9.56 -7.37
CA PRO A 99 4.86 -8.81 -8.59
C PRO A 99 5.61 -9.56 -9.69
N SER A 100 6.64 -10.35 -9.35
CA SER A 100 7.38 -11.14 -10.33
C SER A 100 6.46 -12.14 -11.06
N THR A 101 5.57 -12.81 -10.34
CA THR A 101 4.55 -13.70 -10.93
C THR A 101 3.45 -12.92 -11.66
N GLN A 102 2.95 -11.85 -11.05
CA GLN A 102 1.79 -11.09 -11.54
C GLN A 102 2.11 -10.25 -12.79
N PHE A 103 3.37 -9.84 -12.94
CA PHE A 103 3.84 -8.93 -13.99
C PHE A 103 5.01 -9.49 -14.81
N LYS A 104 5.08 -10.83 -14.96
CA LYS A 104 6.01 -11.52 -15.87
C LYS A 104 7.49 -11.17 -15.63
N GLY A 105 7.94 -11.31 -14.40
CA GLY A 105 9.32 -11.11 -13.96
C GLY A 105 9.64 -9.69 -13.49
N PHE A 106 8.66 -8.80 -13.37
CA PHE A 106 8.86 -7.47 -12.82
C PHE A 106 8.99 -7.50 -11.30
N GLU A 107 10.05 -6.89 -10.80
CA GLU A 107 10.27 -6.64 -9.37
C GLU A 107 10.08 -5.16 -9.08
N ILE A 108 9.45 -4.84 -7.95
CA ILE A 108 9.30 -3.45 -7.52
C ILE A 108 10.70 -2.94 -7.11
N PRO A 109 11.20 -1.85 -7.71
CA PRO A 109 12.49 -1.30 -7.32
C PRO A 109 12.47 -0.74 -5.90
N ASP A 110 13.46 -1.09 -5.07
CA ASP A 110 13.60 -0.59 -3.70
C ASP A 110 13.63 0.95 -3.65
N ASP A 111 14.22 1.58 -4.66
CA ASP A 111 14.29 3.03 -4.77
C ASP A 111 12.95 3.69 -5.11
N ARG A 112 11.86 2.93 -5.27
CA ARG A 112 10.49 3.40 -5.54
C ARG A 112 9.47 2.91 -4.50
N LEU A 113 9.88 2.10 -3.53
CA LEU A 113 9.02 1.44 -2.57
C LEU A 113 9.07 2.15 -1.21
N ASP A 114 7.90 2.45 -0.63
CA ASP A 114 7.71 2.88 0.77
C ASP A 114 8.71 3.96 1.22
N LEU A 115 8.90 4.96 0.37
CA LEU A 115 10.03 5.89 0.40
C LEU A 115 10.17 6.71 1.69
N ASN A 116 9.05 6.90 2.38
CA ASN A 116 8.95 7.67 3.62
C ASN A 116 8.65 6.79 4.84
N GLY A 117 8.74 5.47 4.69
CA GLY A 117 8.32 4.48 5.67
C GLY A 117 6.79 4.32 5.75
N ASP A 118 6.37 3.10 6.08
CA ASP A 118 4.96 2.73 6.17
C ASP A 118 4.57 2.42 7.65
N ALA A 119 3.62 1.53 7.89
CA ALA A 119 2.92 1.34 9.13
C ALA A 119 3.78 0.74 10.24
N VAL A 120 4.80 -0.07 9.93
CA VAL A 120 5.73 -0.57 10.95
C VAL A 120 6.50 0.60 11.58
N ALA A 121 6.83 1.64 10.79
CA ALA A 121 7.55 2.81 11.28
C ALA A 121 6.62 3.91 11.83
N VAL A 122 5.53 4.20 11.12
CA VAL A 122 4.68 5.39 11.33
C VAL A 122 3.38 5.07 12.09
N GLY A 123 2.95 3.80 12.09
CA GLY A 123 1.69 3.35 12.68
C GLY A 123 0.54 3.20 11.68
N HIS A 124 -0.55 2.57 12.15
CA HIS A 124 -1.77 2.29 11.41
C HIS A 124 -3.02 2.62 12.24
N PRO A 125 -3.45 3.89 12.31
CA PRO A 125 -4.74 4.21 12.88
C PRO A 125 -5.85 3.70 11.97
N PHE A 126 -6.59 2.68 12.43
CA PHE A 126 -7.65 2.06 11.65
C PHE A 126 -8.66 3.10 11.16
N GLY A 127 -9.01 3.04 9.87
CA GLY A 127 -9.91 4.00 9.23
C GLY A 127 -9.26 5.33 8.82
N ALA A 128 -8.15 5.73 9.44
CA ALA A 128 -7.41 6.94 9.08
C ALA A 128 -6.17 6.67 8.22
N SER A 129 -5.61 5.46 8.25
CA SER A 129 -4.41 5.09 7.51
C SER A 129 -4.59 5.18 5.99
N GLY A 130 -5.76 4.78 5.45
CA GLY A 130 -6.07 4.82 4.02
C GLY A 130 -5.89 6.19 3.37
N THR A 131 -6.49 7.22 3.96
CA THR A 131 -6.37 8.60 3.49
C THR A 131 -5.00 9.20 3.74
N ARG A 132 -4.32 8.81 4.82
CA ARG A 132 -2.92 9.18 5.05
C ARG A 132 -2.00 8.61 3.97
N TYR A 133 -2.15 7.33 3.60
CA TYR A 133 -1.37 6.71 2.54
C TYR A 133 -1.51 7.45 1.21
N LEU A 134 -2.74 7.83 0.84
CA LEU A 134 -2.98 8.59 -0.38
C LEU A 134 -2.24 9.94 -0.37
N LEU A 135 -2.19 10.59 0.79
CA LEU A 135 -1.42 11.83 0.96
C LEU A 135 0.09 11.57 0.82
N THR A 136 0.64 10.57 1.51
CA THR A 136 2.06 10.19 1.40
C THR A 136 2.43 9.88 -0.04
N LEU A 137 1.63 9.04 -0.71
CA LEU A 137 1.82 8.69 -2.12
C LEU A 137 1.83 9.93 -3.01
N ALA A 138 0.87 10.84 -2.84
CA ALA A 138 0.77 12.05 -3.65
C ALA A 138 1.97 13.00 -3.45
N ILE A 139 2.47 13.11 -2.22
CA ILE A 139 3.67 13.89 -1.89
C ILE A 139 4.91 13.26 -2.53
N SER A 140 5.14 11.97 -2.31
CA SER A 140 6.26 11.21 -2.92
C SER A 140 6.26 11.33 -4.43
N MET A 141 5.08 11.22 -5.06
CA MET A 141 4.94 11.38 -6.51
C MET A 141 5.29 12.80 -6.98
N ARG A 142 4.93 13.84 -6.22
CA ARG A 142 5.29 15.23 -6.54
C ARG A 142 6.79 15.44 -6.44
N GLU A 143 7.41 14.99 -5.36
CA GLU A 143 8.84 15.17 -5.13
C GLU A 143 9.70 14.46 -6.19
N ARG A 144 9.21 13.32 -6.69
CA ARG A 144 9.90 12.53 -7.72
C ARG A 144 9.47 12.85 -9.15
N ASN A 145 8.58 13.82 -9.35
CA ASN A 145 7.94 14.08 -10.63
C ASN A 145 7.34 12.81 -11.28
N ALA A 146 6.86 11.88 -10.45
CA ALA A 146 6.25 10.64 -10.91
C ALA A 146 4.85 10.90 -11.46
N ARG A 147 4.58 10.33 -12.63
CA ARG A 147 3.27 10.37 -13.27
C ARG A 147 2.28 9.43 -12.59
N TYR A 148 2.71 8.22 -12.27
CA TYR A 148 1.89 7.19 -11.65
C TYR A 148 2.47 6.72 -10.32
N GLY A 149 1.57 6.41 -9.40
CA GLY A 149 1.85 5.77 -8.13
C GLY A 149 0.72 4.82 -7.77
N VAL A 150 1.02 3.80 -6.98
CA VAL A 150 0.05 2.79 -6.55
C VAL A 150 0.18 2.54 -5.06
N LEU A 151 -0.96 2.29 -4.42
CA LEU A 151 -1.06 1.92 -3.01
C LEU A 151 -1.75 0.56 -2.89
N GLY A 152 -1.13 -0.38 -2.19
CA GLY A 152 -1.70 -1.66 -1.81
C GLY A 152 -1.97 -1.73 -0.31
N CYS A 153 -3.22 -1.93 0.10
CA CYS A 153 -3.58 -2.01 1.52
C CYS A 153 -4.30 -3.30 1.89
N VAL A 154 -3.83 -3.97 2.95
CA VAL A 154 -4.50 -5.12 3.58
C VAL A 154 -5.70 -4.65 4.40
N ARG A 155 -6.79 -5.40 4.38
CA ARG A 155 -7.95 -5.22 5.28
C ARG A 155 -8.28 -6.53 5.99
N GLY A 156 -8.52 -6.43 7.30
CA GLY A 156 -8.93 -7.57 8.13
C GLY A 156 -10.28 -8.15 7.69
N LEU A 157 -10.51 -9.43 8.05
CA LEU A 157 -11.73 -10.24 7.82
C LEU A 157 -11.98 -10.71 6.38
N GLY A 158 -11.07 -10.45 5.44
CA GLY A 158 -11.32 -10.69 4.01
C GLY A 158 -12.33 -9.67 3.49
N SER A 159 -11.94 -8.91 2.47
CA SER A 159 -12.87 -7.93 1.90
C SER A 159 -14.03 -8.65 1.21
N ARG A 160 -15.28 -8.46 1.65
CA ARG A 160 -16.43 -8.82 0.82
C ARG A 160 -16.49 -7.84 -0.36
N VAL A 161 -16.62 -8.39 -1.57
CA VAL A 161 -16.93 -7.65 -2.80
C VAL A 161 -18.44 -7.47 -2.87
#